data_AF-A0A1Q2L4I8-F1
#
_entry.id   AF-A0A1Q2L4I8-F1
#
_cell.length_a   1.000
_cell.length_b   1.000
_cell.length_c   1.000
_cell.angle_alpha   90.00
_cell.angle_beta   90.00
_cell.angle_gamma   90.00
#
_symmetry.space_group_name_H-M   'P 1'
#
loop_
_entity.id
_entity.type
_entity.pdbx_description
1 polymer ?
#
loop_
_entity_poly.entity_id
_entity_poly.type
_entity_poly.pdbx_seq_one_letter_code
_entity_poly.pdbx_strand_id
1 'polypeptide(L)'
;MNRPYKLETEDNPKFMEIYINQAWHQVFCYAMAFADRGRDDMLLFTIVSGSDSALQSLKAAIDIGTRSGLRFGYGEKSLTGYEFRSERTLMSEKGKYVKFPMTLSQNRKALAIVHESVLNNTEFVLSFNADPAQEVVQLLGGGQYGLHILPEWQRPVLQELMNQNYLVNHDLYYDEKLFTDGLSLLSIDLDEEEADRFIEEMVKGEKLKFPKSGEGQQVEETADLTSYLLNFNTDMVEKLSETVTPTHNPMEDEPLEPFNHYNRELFPVQSHAATAVAKRLREQKAVILQGEMSTGSAARCTISQ
;
A
#
# COMPACT_ATOMS: atom_id res chain seq x y z
N MET A 1 -31.35 -12.27 -1.87
CA MET A 1 -30.12 -12.69 -1.17
C MET A 1 -30.35 -14.05 -0.54
N ASN A 2 -29.93 -15.13 -1.20
CA ASN A 2 -29.88 -16.46 -0.59
C ASN A 2 -28.72 -16.45 0.40
N ARG A 3 -29.00 -16.42 1.71
CA ARG A 3 -27.94 -16.52 2.72
C ARG A 3 -27.45 -17.98 2.71
N PRO A 4 -26.17 -18.27 2.45
CA PRO A 4 -25.65 -19.65 2.44
C PRO A 4 -25.56 -20.28 3.84
N TYR A 5 -26.01 -19.58 4.88
CA TYR A 5 -25.89 -19.97 6.28
C TYR A 5 -27.22 -19.89 7.03
N LYS A 6 -27.47 -20.85 7.92
CA LYS A 6 -28.57 -20.76 8.89
C LYS A 6 -28.35 -19.57 9.83
N LEU A 7 -29.39 -18.75 9.99
CA LEU A 7 -29.47 -17.64 10.94
C LEU A 7 -29.23 -18.10 12.37
N GLU A 8 -28.46 -17.33 13.14
CA GLU A 8 -28.17 -17.63 14.53
C GLU A 8 -29.40 -17.50 15.42
N THR A 9 -29.58 -18.51 16.27
CA THR A 9 -30.55 -18.54 17.37
C THR A 9 -29.83 -19.01 18.62
N GLU A 10 -30.34 -18.73 19.83
CA GLU A 10 -29.73 -19.22 21.09
C GLU A 10 -29.52 -20.74 21.11
N ASP A 11 -30.32 -21.49 20.35
CA ASP A 11 -30.21 -22.94 20.22
C ASP A 11 -29.25 -23.40 19.10
N ASN A 12 -28.75 -22.48 18.25
CA ASN A 12 -27.82 -22.75 17.15
C ASN A 12 -26.72 -21.67 17.02
N PRO A 13 -25.80 -21.53 18.00
CA PRO A 13 -24.65 -20.64 17.87
C PRO A 13 -23.68 -21.14 16.79
N LYS A 14 -23.04 -20.22 16.05
CA LYS A 14 -21.97 -20.59 15.12
C LYS A 14 -20.66 -20.88 15.83
N PHE A 15 -20.03 -21.98 15.41
CA PHE A 15 -18.78 -22.45 15.94
C PHE A 15 -17.76 -22.65 14.82
N MET A 16 -16.50 -22.48 15.19
CA MET A 16 -15.36 -22.97 14.45
C MET A 16 -14.73 -24.10 15.26
N GLU A 17 -14.55 -25.25 14.62
CA GLU A 17 -13.94 -26.42 15.21
C GLU A 17 -12.55 -26.62 14.62
N ILE A 18 -11.56 -26.83 15.49
CA ILE A 18 -10.16 -26.95 15.15
C ILE A 18 -9.64 -28.30 15.62
N TYR A 19 -8.94 -29.01 14.76
CA TYR A 19 -8.22 -30.22 15.11
C TYR A 19 -6.74 -29.93 15.33
N ILE A 20 -6.27 -30.09 16.57
CA ILE A 20 -4.83 -30.01 16.87
C ILE A 20 -4.46 -31.04 17.95
N ASN A 21 -3.28 -31.65 17.82
CA ASN A 21 -2.74 -32.60 18.81
C ASN A 21 -3.73 -33.72 19.23
N GLN A 22 -4.50 -34.26 18.27
CA GLN A 22 -5.49 -35.34 18.49
C GLN A 22 -6.71 -34.94 19.34
N ALA A 23 -6.94 -33.64 19.56
CA ALA A 23 -8.12 -33.12 20.24
C ALA A 23 -8.87 -32.12 19.35
N TRP A 24 -10.20 -32.15 19.43
CA TRP A 24 -11.08 -31.16 18.81
C TRP A 24 -11.34 -30.03 19.81
N HIS A 25 -11.12 -28.80 19.37
CA HIS A 25 -11.41 -27.59 20.14
C HIS A 25 -12.47 -26.78 19.42
N GLN A 26 -13.40 -26.21 20.18
CA GLN A 26 -14.49 -25.40 19.64
C GLN A 26 -14.36 -23.96 20.13
N VAL A 27 -14.53 -23.02 19.21
CA VAL A 27 -14.58 -21.57 19.50
C VAL A 27 -15.81 -20.96 18.85
N PHE A 28 -16.43 -19.99 19.51
CA PHE A 28 -17.52 -19.21 18.93
C PHE A 28 -17.00 -18.35 17.80
N CYS A 29 -17.72 -18.28 16.69
CA CYS A 29 -17.37 -17.48 15.52
C CYS A 29 -18.41 -16.39 15.30
N TYR A 30 -18.00 -15.12 15.34
CA TYR A 30 -18.89 -13.96 15.20
C TYR A 30 -18.81 -13.29 13.83
N ALA A 31 -17.67 -13.43 13.15
CA ALA A 31 -17.51 -13.00 11.78
C ALA A 31 -16.51 -13.91 11.07
N MET A 32 -16.73 -14.17 9.79
CA MET A 32 -15.85 -14.98 8.96
C MET A 32 -16.00 -14.61 7.49
N ALA A 33 -14.87 -14.39 6.82
CA ALA A 33 -14.78 -14.27 5.38
C ALA A 33 -13.87 -15.38 4.83
N PHE A 34 -14.24 -15.92 3.68
CA PHE A 34 -13.49 -16.98 3.02
C PHE A 34 -13.48 -16.73 1.50
N ALA A 35 -12.40 -17.15 0.85
CA ALA A 35 -12.31 -17.18 -0.60
C ALA A 35 -12.51 -18.62 -1.08
N ASP A 36 -13.40 -18.81 -2.04
CA ASP A 36 -13.58 -20.10 -2.69
C ASP A 36 -12.36 -20.39 -3.59
N ARG A 37 -11.59 -21.44 -3.23
CA ARG A 37 -10.49 -21.97 -4.04
C ARG A 37 -10.74 -23.43 -4.46
N GLY A 38 -12.02 -23.83 -4.56
CA GLY A 38 -12.45 -25.11 -5.10
C GLY A 38 -12.81 -26.14 -4.03
N ARG A 39 -11.85 -26.96 -3.57
CA ARG A 39 -12.14 -28.13 -2.70
C ARG A 39 -12.13 -27.83 -1.20
N ASP A 40 -11.34 -26.83 -0.80
CA ASP A 40 -11.23 -26.32 0.57
C ASP A 40 -11.27 -24.78 0.48
N ASP A 41 -12.16 -24.13 1.25
CA ASP A 41 -12.27 -22.67 1.24
C ASP A 41 -11.09 -22.04 2.01
N MET A 42 -10.48 -20.99 1.47
CA MET A 42 -9.36 -20.30 2.13
C MET A 42 -9.90 -19.31 3.15
N LEU A 43 -9.43 -19.42 4.41
CA LEU A 43 -9.79 -18.46 5.44
C LEU A 43 -9.11 -17.11 5.14
N LEU A 44 -9.92 -16.05 4.98
CA LEU A 44 -9.43 -14.69 4.77
C LEU A 44 -9.50 -13.88 6.06
N PHE A 45 -10.60 -14.02 6.79
CA PHE A 45 -10.85 -13.26 8.00
C PHE A 45 -11.71 -14.07 8.96
N THR A 46 -11.43 -14.01 10.25
CA THR A 46 -12.39 -14.47 11.26
C THR A 46 -12.26 -13.71 12.58
N ILE A 47 -13.38 -13.52 13.25
CA ILE A 47 -13.45 -13.07 14.64
C ILE A 47 -14.02 -14.21 15.47
N VAL A 48 -13.25 -14.66 16.46
CA VAL A 48 -13.65 -15.77 17.33
C VAL A 48 -13.52 -15.43 18.81
N SER A 49 -14.24 -16.15 19.67
CA SER A 49 -14.00 -16.17 21.12
C SER A 49 -14.12 -17.57 21.70
N GLY A 50 -13.41 -17.85 22.79
CA GLY A 50 -13.47 -19.14 23.45
C GLY A 50 -12.62 -19.16 24.72
N SER A 51 -12.41 -20.35 25.27
CA SER A 51 -11.42 -20.53 26.34
C SER A 51 -10.01 -20.18 25.82
N ASP A 52 -9.12 -19.75 26.70
CA ASP A 52 -7.75 -19.41 26.32
C ASP A 52 -7.04 -20.61 25.66
N SER A 53 -7.25 -21.83 26.18
CA SER A 53 -6.74 -23.06 25.57
C SER A 53 -7.23 -23.27 24.13
N ALA A 54 -8.52 -23.07 23.86
CA ALA A 54 -9.07 -23.23 22.52
C ALA A 54 -8.56 -22.13 21.55
N LEU A 55 -8.40 -20.89 22.03
CA LEU A 55 -7.84 -19.80 21.24
C LEU A 55 -6.36 -20.02 20.92
N GLN A 56 -5.56 -20.55 21.85
CA GLN A 56 -4.16 -20.90 21.57
C GLN A 56 -4.07 -22.06 20.58
N SER A 57 -4.94 -23.07 20.70
CA SER A 57 -5.05 -24.16 19.72
C SER A 57 -5.41 -23.65 18.33
N LEU A 58 -6.35 -22.71 18.20
CA LEU A 58 -6.68 -22.05 16.93
C LEU A 58 -5.47 -21.32 16.35
N LYS A 59 -4.79 -20.52 17.16
CA LYS A 59 -3.60 -19.77 16.73
C LYS A 59 -2.55 -20.71 16.16
N ALA A 60 -2.26 -21.80 16.87
CA ALA A 60 -1.28 -22.80 16.43
C ALA A 60 -1.73 -23.51 15.15
N ALA A 61 -3.00 -23.88 15.02
CA ALA A 61 -3.52 -24.54 13.82
C ALA A 61 -3.42 -23.67 12.57
N ILE A 62 -3.67 -22.36 12.72
CA ILE A 62 -3.52 -21.38 11.65
C ILE A 62 -2.05 -21.16 11.29
N ASP A 63 -1.16 -21.03 12.29
CA ASP A 63 0.28 -20.84 12.07
C ASP A 63 0.94 -22.04 11.39
N ILE A 64 0.47 -23.26 11.67
CA ILE A 64 0.97 -24.48 11.06
C ILE A 64 0.55 -24.59 9.58
N GLY A 65 -0.56 -23.95 9.20
CA GLY A 65 -1.12 -24.03 7.84
C GLY A 65 -1.80 -25.38 7.60
N THR A 66 -2.82 -25.70 8.41
CA THR A 66 -3.42 -27.03 8.40
C THR A 66 -4.47 -27.14 7.29
N ARG A 67 -4.25 -28.04 6.32
CA ARG A 67 -5.27 -28.37 5.30
C ARG A 67 -6.39 -29.20 5.93
N SER A 68 -7.64 -28.75 5.83
CA SER A 68 -8.84 -29.42 6.39
C SER A 68 -8.88 -29.54 7.94
N GLY A 69 -8.00 -28.85 8.67
CA GLY A 69 -7.98 -28.85 10.13
C GLY A 69 -8.96 -27.86 10.77
N LEU A 70 -9.58 -27.00 9.97
CA LEU A 70 -10.51 -25.96 10.38
C LEU A 70 -11.88 -26.26 9.78
N ARG A 71 -12.92 -26.28 10.62
CA ARG A 71 -14.30 -26.48 10.18
C ARG A 71 -15.18 -25.36 10.69
N PHE A 72 -16.02 -24.82 9.82
CA PHE A 72 -17.05 -23.88 10.20
C PHE A 72 -18.40 -24.58 10.23
N GLY A 73 -19.24 -24.22 11.20
CA GLY A 73 -20.52 -24.88 11.40
C GLY A 73 -21.37 -24.23 12.48
N TYR A 74 -22.38 -24.96 12.94
CA TYR A 74 -23.24 -24.56 14.04
C TYR A 74 -23.32 -25.67 15.08
N GLY A 75 -23.58 -25.29 16.32
CA GLY A 75 -23.87 -26.25 17.38
C GLY A 75 -25.36 -26.50 17.47
N GLU A 76 -25.80 -27.75 17.35
CA GLU A 76 -27.19 -28.12 17.63
C GLU A 76 -27.32 -28.47 19.11
N LYS A 77 -28.27 -27.84 19.80
CA LYS A 77 -28.49 -28.06 21.24
C LYS A 77 -28.98 -29.48 21.50
N SER A 78 -28.16 -30.26 22.19
CA SER A 78 -28.51 -31.57 22.75
C SER A 78 -28.80 -31.45 24.25
N LEU A 79 -29.27 -32.54 24.88
CA LEU A 79 -29.64 -32.57 26.30
C LEU A 79 -28.48 -32.23 27.27
N THR A 80 -27.23 -32.37 26.84
CA THR A 80 -26.04 -32.19 27.70
C THR A 80 -25.02 -31.17 27.18
N GLY A 81 -25.26 -30.56 26.01
CA GLY A 81 -24.32 -29.63 25.38
C GLY A 81 -24.68 -29.32 23.93
N TYR A 82 -23.74 -28.79 23.16
CA TYR A 82 -23.93 -28.55 21.73
C TYR A 82 -23.19 -29.61 20.92
N GLU A 83 -23.87 -30.22 19.95
CA GLU A 83 -23.26 -31.13 18.98
C GLU A 83 -22.88 -30.33 17.73
N PHE A 84 -21.60 -30.40 17.33
CA PHE A 84 -21.11 -29.60 16.21
C PHE A 84 -21.50 -30.22 14.87
N ARG A 85 -22.19 -29.43 14.04
CA ARG A 85 -22.46 -29.78 12.64
C ARG A 85 -21.62 -28.91 11.72
N SER A 86 -20.69 -29.55 11.01
CA SER A 86 -19.85 -28.89 10.01
C SER A 86 -20.68 -28.49 8.78
N GLU A 87 -20.64 -27.21 8.44
CA GLU A 87 -21.20 -26.65 7.20
C GLU A 87 -20.11 -26.53 6.12
N ARG A 88 -18.89 -26.14 6.52
CA ARG A 88 -17.76 -25.94 5.60
C ARG A 88 -16.43 -26.37 6.21
N THR A 89 -15.50 -26.76 5.34
CA THR A 89 -14.11 -27.09 5.70
C THR A 89 -13.20 -26.01 5.13
N LEU A 90 -12.33 -25.48 5.97
CA LEU A 90 -11.46 -24.35 5.66
C LEU A 90 -9.98 -24.79 5.64
N MET A 91 -9.19 -24.03 4.90
CA MET A 91 -7.74 -24.12 4.85
C MET A 91 -7.12 -22.80 5.33
N SER A 92 -6.00 -22.90 6.05
CA SER A 92 -5.16 -21.76 6.39
C SER A 92 -3.79 -21.85 5.70
N GLU A 93 -3.30 -20.74 5.16
CA GLU A 93 -1.92 -20.63 4.66
C GLU A 93 -0.90 -20.40 5.80
N LYS A 94 0.20 -21.13 5.76
CA LYS A 94 1.23 -21.08 6.81
C LYS A 94 1.88 -19.70 6.88
N GLY A 95 1.80 -19.04 8.04
CA GLY A 95 2.57 -17.83 8.35
C GLY A 95 2.08 -16.53 7.71
N LYS A 96 0.91 -16.52 7.06
CA LYS A 96 0.33 -15.32 6.40
C LYS A 96 -0.84 -14.70 7.15
N TYR A 97 -0.91 -14.87 8.46
CA TYR A 97 -2.02 -14.36 9.28
C TYR A 97 -1.53 -13.51 10.42
N VAL A 98 -2.18 -12.36 10.60
CA VAL A 98 -1.96 -11.47 11.74
C VAL A 98 -3.14 -11.60 12.69
N LYS A 99 -2.82 -11.60 13.99
CA LYS A 99 -3.75 -11.91 15.08
C LYS A 99 -3.88 -10.71 16.00
N PHE A 100 -5.08 -10.16 16.10
CA PHE A 100 -5.37 -9.02 16.95
C PHE A 100 -6.32 -9.43 18.08
N PRO A 101 -5.91 -9.31 19.35
CA PRO A 101 -6.86 -9.43 20.44
C PRO A 101 -7.81 -8.23 20.39
N MET A 102 -9.11 -8.48 20.44
CA MET A 102 -10.13 -7.43 20.44
C MET A 102 -11.16 -7.70 21.54
N THR A 103 -11.97 -6.69 21.85
CA THR A 103 -13.07 -6.81 22.81
C THR A 103 -14.36 -6.46 22.10
N LEU A 104 -15.24 -7.44 21.87
CA LEU A 104 -16.51 -7.27 21.14
C LEU A 104 -17.55 -6.51 21.96
N SER A 105 -17.55 -6.70 23.28
CA SER A 105 -18.47 -6.05 24.24
C SER A 105 -17.82 -6.07 25.62
N GLN A 106 -18.31 -5.26 26.58
CA GLN A 106 -17.69 -4.92 27.88
C GLN A 106 -17.08 -6.06 28.74
N ASN A 107 -17.24 -7.34 28.40
CA ASN A 107 -16.54 -8.46 29.05
C ASN A 107 -16.19 -9.67 28.12
N ARG A 108 -16.32 -9.54 26.80
CA ARG A 108 -16.02 -10.65 25.87
C ARG A 108 -14.73 -10.39 25.09
N LYS A 109 -13.67 -11.08 25.49
CA LYS A 109 -12.41 -11.13 24.74
C LYS A 109 -12.62 -11.95 23.47
N ALA A 110 -12.29 -11.35 22.34
CA ALA A 110 -12.28 -11.99 21.05
C ALA A 110 -10.88 -11.91 20.44
N LEU A 111 -10.67 -12.73 19.44
CA LEU A 111 -9.46 -12.77 18.64
C LEU A 111 -9.89 -12.59 17.19
N ALA A 112 -9.45 -11.49 16.58
CA ALA A 112 -9.53 -11.30 15.15
C ALA A 112 -8.29 -11.92 14.50
N ILE A 113 -8.49 -12.70 13.47
CA ILE A 113 -7.43 -13.30 12.66
C ILE A 113 -7.66 -12.88 11.22
N VAL A 114 -6.69 -12.19 10.67
CA VAL A 114 -6.78 -11.55 9.35
C VAL A 114 -5.64 -12.06 8.49
N HIS A 115 -5.94 -12.50 7.28
CA HIS A 115 -4.93 -12.86 6.29
C HIS A 115 -4.17 -11.61 5.84
N GLU A 116 -2.86 -11.72 5.61
CA GLU A 116 -2.02 -10.60 5.15
C GLU A 116 -2.54 -9.99 3.86
N SER A 117 -3.13 -10.77 2.95
CA SER A 117 -3.71 -10.21 1.72
C SER A 117 -4.86 -9.23 1.98
N VAL A 118 -5.65 -9.48 3.04
CA VAL A 118 -6.76 -8.61 3.48
C VAL A 118 -6.21 -7.44 4.31
N LEU A 119 -5.23 -7.69 5.18
CA LEU A 119 -4.65 -6.65 6.03
C LEU A 119 -3.89 -5.60 5.21
N ASN A 120 -3.16 -6.03 4.19
CA ASN A 120 -2.37 -5.16 3.34
C ASN A 120 -3.19 -4.57 2.18
N ASN A 121 -4.51 -4.80 2.13
CA ASN A 121 -5.40 -4.37 1.05
C ASN A 121 -4.83 -4.69 -0.35
N THR A 122 -4.26 -5.89 -0.50
CA THR A 122 -3.64 -6.30 -1.77
C THR A 122 -4.72 -6.86 -2.67
N GLU A 123 -5.18 -8.07 -2.39
CA GLU A 123 -6.18 -8.76 -3.21
C GLU A 123 -7.62 -8.55 -2.69
N PHE A 124 -7.77 -8.26 -1.40
CA PHE A 124 -9.08 -8.19 -0.74
C PHE A 124 -9.15 -6.97 0.17
N VAL A 125 -10.28 -6.28 0.13
CA VAL A 125 -10.65 -5.19 1.02
C VAL A 125 -11.79 -5.64 1.90
N LEU A 126 -11.62 -5.45 3.20
CA LEU A 126 -12.67 -5.71 4.17
C LEU A 126 -13.24 -4.38 4.67
N SER A 127 -14.51 -4.18 4.37
CA SER A 127 -15.27 -3.00 4.73
C SER A 127 -16.11 -3.22 5.97
N PHE A 128 -15.82 -2.45 7.02
CA PHE A 128 -16.61 -2.43 8.26
C PHE A 128 -17.73 -1.38 8.24
N ASN A 129 -17.78 -0.51 7.22
CA ASN A 129 -18.69 0.63 7.13
C ASN A 129 -19.47 0.61 5.81
N ALA A 130 -20.64 1.25 5.80
CA ALA A 130 -21.49 1.34 4.60
C ALA A 130 -20.89 2.12 3.41
N ASP A 131 -19.72 2.76 3.55
CA ASP A 131 -19.05 3.51 2.48
C ASP A 131 -17.70 2.86 2.10
N PRO A 132 -17.69 1.93 1.13
CA PRO A 132 -16.48 1.22 0.71
C PRO A 132 -15.52 2.09 -0.13
N ALA A 133 -15.87 3.35 -0.42
CA ALA A 133 -15.09 4.21 -1.32
C ALA A 133 -13.65 4.44 -0.82
N GLN A 134 -13.46 4.60 0.49
CA GLN A 134 -12.14 4.85 1.07
C GLN A 134 -11.23 3.62 0.97
N GLU A 135 -11.79 2.44 1.19
CA GLU A 135 -11.02 1.20 1.26
C GLU A 135 -10.69 0.69 -0.14
N VAL A 136 -11.60 0.88 -1.12
CA VAL A 136 -11.33 0.66 -2.55
C VAL A 136 -10.17 1.54 -3.03
N VAL A 137 -10.13 2.81 -2.61
CA VAL A 137 -9.01 3.70 -2.94
C VAL A 137 -7.73 3.30 -2.23
N GLN A 138 -7.78 2.81 -0.99
CA GLN A 138 -6.60 2.27 -0.33
C GLN A 138 -6.04 1.03 -1.02
N LEU A 139 -6.90 0.19 -1.61
CA LEU A 139 -6.44 -0.97 -2.38
C LEU A 139 -5.83 -0.56 -3.72
N LEU A 140 -6.45 0.37 -4.44
CA LEU A 140 -5.86 0.91 -5.68
C LEU A 140 -4.58 1.72 -5.41
N GLY A 141 -4.47 2.40 -4.28
CA GLY A 141 -3.24 3.05 -3.84
C GLY A 141 -2.25 2.13 -3.13
N GLY A 142 -2.61 0.86 -2.92
CA GLY A 142 -1.77 -0.15 -2.29
C GLY A 142 -0.69 -0.67 -3.24
N GLY A 143 0.17 -1.55 -2.73
CA GLY A 143 1.36 -2.03 -3.45
C GLY A 143 1.09 -2.90 -4.69
N GLN A 144 -0.16 -3.27 -4.99
CA GLN A 144 -0.50 -4.01 -6.21
C GLN A 144 -0.73 -3.12 -7.43
N TYR A 145 -1.28 -1.92 -7.25
CA TYR A 145 -1.63 -1.02 -8.35
C TYR A 145 -0.85 0.30 -8.30
N GLY A 146 -0.39 0.73 -7.11
CA GLY A 146 0.43 1.94 -6.96
C GLY A 146 -0.25 3.25 -7.37
N LEU A 147 -1.58 3.26 -7.55
CA LEU A 147 -2.33 4.40 -8.07
C LEU A 147 -2.55 5.46 -6.99
N HIS A 148 -1.98 6.64 -7.18
CA HIS A 148 -2.24 7.77 -6.29
C HIS A 148 -3.59 8.42 -6.61
N ILE A 149 -4.66 7.90 -6.01
CA ILE A 149 -6.02 8.41 -6.21
C ILE A 149 -6.30 9.55 -5.23
N LEU A 150 -6.72 10.71 -5.76
CA LEU A 150 -7.11 11.87 -4.96
C LEU A 150 -8.37 11.58 -4.13
N PRO A 151 -8.54 12.21 -2.94
CA PRO A 151 -9.75 12.03 -2.12
C PRO A 151 -11.05 12.36 -2.86
N GLU A 152 -11.03 13.32 -3.79
CA GLU A 152 -12.18 13.71 -4.61
C GLU A 152 -12.57 12.64 -5.64
N TRP A 153 -11.63 11.77 -6.01
CA TRP A 153 -11.81 10.71 -7.00
C TRP A 153 -12.37 9.42 -6.39
N GLN A 154 -12.45 9.32 -5.06
CA GLN A 154 -12.97 8.14 -4.35
C GLN A 154 -14.36 7.71 -4.82
N ARG A 155 -15.31 8.66 -4.89
CA ARG A 155 -16.70 8.38 -5.26
C ARG A 155 -16.88 8.05 -6.76
N PRO A 156 -16.32 8.84 -7.70
CA PRO A 156 -16.38 8.50 -9.12
C PRO A 156 -15.75 7.15 -9.45
N VAL A 157 -14.60 6.83 -8.84
CA VAL A 157 -13.91 5.55 -9.05
C VAL A 157 -14.78 4.39 -8.58
N LEU A 158 -15.36 4.48 -7.38
CA LEU A 158 -16.26 3.46 -6.86
C LEU A 158 -17.49 3.26 -7.78
N GLN A 159 -18.12 4.35 -8.23
CA GLN A 159 -19.28 4.27 -9.12
C GLN A 159 -18.93 3.60 -10.45
N GLU A 160 -17.79 3.91 -11.04
CA GLU A 160 -17.38 3.32 -12.31
C GLU A 160 -16.98 1.85 -12.14
N LEU A 161 -16.31 1.50 -11.04
CA LEU A 161 -16.00 0.10 -10.70
C LEU A 161 -17.28 -0.74 -10.49
N MET A 162 -18.30 -0.15 -9.87
CA MET A 162 -19.63 -0.76 -9.74
C MET A 162 -20.33 -0.89 -11.10
N ASN A 163 -20.26 0.13 -11.96
CA ASN A 163 -20.90 0.12 -13.28
C ASN A 163 -20.28 -0.92 -14.22
N GLN A 164 -18.96 -1.15 -14.11
CA GLN A 164 -18.24 -2.11 -14.94
C GLN A 164 -18.14 -3.52 -14.32
N ASN A 165 -18.71 -3.74 -13.13
CA ASN A 165 -18.72 -5.02 -12.41
C ASN A 165 -17.32 -5.60 -12.08
N TYR A 166 -16.29 -4.77 -11.95
CA TYR A 166 -14.95 -5.24 -11.51
C TYR A 166 -14.88 -5.55 -10.01
N LEU A 167 -15.94 -5.24 -9.26
CA LEU A 167 -16.04 -5.54 -7.83
C LEU A 167 -16.67 -6.92 -7.63
N VAL A 168 -15.86 -7.86 -7.16
CA VAL A 168 -16.33 -9.18 -6.73
C VAL A 168 -16.62 -9.12 -5.23
N ASN A 169 -17.90 -9.28 -4.88
CA ASN A 169 -18.32 -9.45 -3.50
C ASN A 169 -18.09 -10.89 -3.07
N HIS A 170 -17.33 -11.09 -2.00
CA HIS A 170 -17.13 -12.40 -1.40
C HIS A 170 -18.19 -12.71 -0.35
N ASP A 171 -18.58 -13.98 -0.26
CA ASP A 171 -19.51 -14.45 0.75
C ASP A 171 -18.92 -14.26 2.14
N LEU A 172 -19.62 -13.49 2.97
CA LEU A 172 -19.20 -13.18 4.33
C LEU A 172 -20.28 -13.57 5.34
N TYR A 173 -19.84 -14.21 6.41
CA TYR A 173 -20.65 -14.49 7.58
C TYR A 173 -20.36 -13.44 8.66
N TYR A 174 -21.40 -12.77 9.18
CA TYR A 174 -21.27 -11.88 10.33
C TYR A 174 -22.53 -11.92 11.20
N ASP A 175 -22.34 -11.76 12.51
CA ASP A 175 -23.45 -11.61 13.45
C ASP A 175 -24.06 -10.20 13.32
N GLU A 176 -25.29 -10.14 12.81
CA GLU A 176 -26.07 -8.92 12.59
C GLU A 176 -26.31 -8.13 13.90
N LYS A 177 -26.20 -8.76 15.08
CA LYS A 177 -26.34 -8.09 16.38
C LYS A 177 -25.08 -7.37 16.84
N LEU A 178 -23.91 -7.78 16.34
CA LEU A 178 -22.61 -7.21 16.70
C LEU A 178 -22.08 -6.24 15.64
N PHE A 179 -22.45 -6.43 14.37
CA PHE A 179 -22.06 -5.57 13.26
C PHE A 179 -23.28 -4.93 12.61
N THR A 180 -23.82 -3.89 13.26
CA THR A 180 -25.02 -3.16 12.82
C THR A 180 -24.81 -2.37 11.53
N ASP A 181 -23.57 -1.99 11.21
CA ASP A 181 -23.24 -1.17 10.04
C ASP A 181 -22.91 -1.99 8.78
N GLY A 182 -22.98 -3.33 8.88
CA GLY A 182 -22.68 -4.27 7.79
C GLY A 182 -21.19 -4.58 7.65
N LEU A 183 -20.88 -5.79 7.18
CA LEU A 183 -19.51 -6.23 6.91
C LEU A 183 -19.48 -6.77 5.48
N SER A 184 -18.65 -6.18 4.62
CA SER A 184 -18.49 -6.64 3.23
C SER A 184 -17.04 -6.88 2.89
N LEU A 185 -16.78 -7.93 2.13
CA LEU A 185 -15.45 -8.24 1.61
C LEU A 185 -15.49 -8.10 0.10
N LEU A 186 -14.70 -7.17 -0.41
CA LEU A 186 -14.61 -6.81 -1.82
C LEU A 186 -13.25 -7.23 -2.34
N SER A 187 -13.18 -7.85 -3.51
CA SER A 187 -11.94 -7.91 -4.30
C SER A 187 -12.13 -7.18 -5.61
N ILE A 188 -11.06 -6.57 -6.10
CA ILE A 188 -11.03 -6.00 -7.44
C ILE A 188 -10.45 -7.04 -8.38
N ASP A 189 -11.17 -7.37 -9.44
CA ASP A 189 -10.70 -8.22 -10.53
C ASP A 189 -10.18 -7.33 -11.66
N LEU A 190 -9.03 -6.68 -11.43
CA LEU A 190 -8.33 -5.85 -12.41
C LEU A 190 -6.84 -6.22 -12.38
N ASP A 191 -6.21 -6.26 -13.55
CA ASP A 191 -4.74 -6.32 -13.62
C ASP A 191 -4.14 -4.92 -13.43
N GLU A 192 -2.85 -4.82 -13.11
CA GLU A 192 -2.14 -3.54 -12.92
C GLU A 192 -2.26 -2.65 -14.18
N GLU A 193 -2.01 -3.23 -15.36
CA GLU A 193 -2.13 -2.54 -16.65
C GLU A 193 -3.58 -2.18 -17.00
N GLU A 194 -4.57 -2.91 -16.47
CA GLU A 194 -5.99 -2.62 -16.69
C GLU A 194 -6.47 -1.52 -15.75
N ALA A 195 -5.98 -1.47 -14.52
CA ALA A 195 -6.26 -0.40 -13.58
C ALA A 195 -5.69 0.95 -14.06
N ASP A 196 -4.48 0.96 -14.64
CA ASP A 196 -3.89 2.14 -15.25
C ASP A 196 -4.74 2.65 -16.43
N ARG A 197 -5.11 1.75 -17.35
CA ARG A 197 -5.98 2.08 -18.49
C ARG A 197 -7.36 2.57 -18.03
N PHE A 198 -7.90 1.97 -16.98
CA PHE A 198 -9.18 2.36 -16.40
C PHE A 198 -9.15 3.81 -15.88
N ILE A 199 -8.11 4.19 -15.13
CA ILE A 199 -7.93 5.57 -14.67
C ILE A 199 -7.71 6.50 -15.88
N GLU A 200 -6.91 6.09 -16.85
CA GLU A 200 -6.66 6.88 -18.06
C GLU A 200 -7.94 7.16 -18.86
N GLU A 201 -8.80 6.15 -19.04
CA GLU A 201 -10.10 6.28 -19.68
C GLU A 201 -11.04 7.21 -18.89
N MET A 202 -11.03 7.12 -17.56
CA MET A 202 -11.83 8.01 -16.71
C MET A 202 -11.36 9.46 -16.74
N VAL A 203 -10.04 9.69 -16.88
CA VAL A 203 -9.46 11.03 -17.09
C VAL A 203 -9.81 11.56 -18.48
N LYS A 204 -9.63 10.75 -19.53
CA LYS A 204 -9.99 11.09 -20.92
C LYS A 204 -11.48 11.36 -21.10
N GLY A 205 -12.33 10.66 -20.32
CA GLY A 205 -13.78 10.84 -20.31
C GLY A 205 -14.28 12.03 -19.49
N GLU A 206 -13.39 12.88 -18.96
CA GLU A 206 -13.71 14.02 -18.07
C GLU A 206 -14.50 13.67 -16.80
N LYS A 207 -14.61 12.38 -16.45
CA LYS A 207 -15.27 11.93 -15.21
C LYS A 207 -14.40 12.22 -13.99
N LEU A 208 -13.08 12.11 -14.14
CA LEU A 208 -12.10 12.59 -13.17
C LEU A 208 -11.62 13.97 -13.58
N LYS A 209 -11.97 14.97 -12.78
CA LYS A 209 -11.45 16.32 -12.94
C LYS A 209 -10.22 16.47 -12.07
N PHE A 210 -9.13 16.93 -12.66
CA PHE A 210 -8.01 17.44 -11.88
C PHE A 210 -8.49 18.68 -11.12
N PRO A 211 -8.15 18.82 -9.83
CA PRO A 211 -8.43 20.04 -9.10
C PRO A 211 -7.75 21.20 -9.83
N LYS A 212 -8.55 22.18 -10.27
CA LYS A 212 -8.08 23.32 -11.08
C LYS A 212 -7.16 24.28 -10.31
N SER A 213 -7.07 24.12 -9.00
CA SER A 213 -6.21 24.89 -8.10
C SER A 213 -5.87 24.05 -6.87
N GLY A 214 -4.57 23.90 -6.56
CA GLY A 214 -4.14 23.37 -5.27
C GLY A 214 -4.36 24.40 -4.17
N GLU A 215 -4.77 23.96 -2.99
CA GLU A 215 -5.03 24.84 -1.83
C GLU A 215 -3.75 25.42 -1.20
N GLY A 216 -2.56 25.03 -1.66
CA GLY A 216 -1.29 25.54 -1.14
C GLY A 216 -0.97 25.07 0.29
N GLN A 217 -1.74 24.15 0.88
CA GLN A 217 -1.53 23.67 2.26
C GLN A 217 -0.14 23.05 2.48
N GLN A 218 0.45 22.39 1.48
CA GLN A 218 1.85 21.93 1.59
C GLN A 218 2.86 23.07 1.75
N VAL A 219 2.56 24.27 1.25
CA VAL A 219 3.39 25.46 1.47
C VAL A 219 3.28 25.93 2.93
N GLU A 220 2.11 25.78 3.55
CA GLU A 220 1.91 26.08 4.98
C GLU A 220 2.61 25.06 5.90
N GLU A 221 2.70 23.79 5.48
CA GLU A 221 3.44 22.75 6.21
C GLU A 221 4.97 22.89 6.08
N THR A 222 5.43 23.62 5.06
CA THR A 222 6.86 23.81 4.84
C THR A 222 7.38 24.95 5.72
N ALA A 223 7.67 24.64 6.98
CA ALA A 223 8.10 25.60 7.99
C ALA A 223 9.46 26.29 7.70
N ASP A 224 10.29 25.73 6.82
CA ASP A 224 11.61 26.26 6.49
C ASP A 224 11.90 26.18 4.99
N LEU A 225 12.54 27.23 4.46
CA LEU A 225 12.98 27.34 3.07
C LEU A 225 13.93 26.19 2.71
N THR A 226 14.72 25.72 3.68
CA THR A 226 15.63 24.58 3.50
C THR A 226 14.86 23.30 3.18
N SER A 227 13.75 23.04 3.86
CA SER A 227 12.90 21.87 3.63
C SER A 227 12.21 21.94 2.27
N TYR A 228 11.77 23.14 1.87
CA TYR A 228 11.23 23.38 0.53
C TYR A 228 12.26 23.08 -0.56
N LEU A 229 13.48 23.61 -0.40
CA LEU A 229 14.56 23.43 -1.37
C LEU A 229 15.03 21.98 -1.46
N LEU A 230 14.97 21.22 -0.38
CA LEU A 230 15.31 19.78 -0.38
C LEU A 230 14.24 18.95 -1.07
N ASN A 231 12.96 19.20 -0.78
CA ASN A 231 11.85 18.40 -1.31
C ASN A 231 11.64 18.64 -2.82
N PHE A 232 11.82 19.87 -3.28
CA PHE A 232 11.61 20.26 -4.69
C PHE A 232 12.92 20.48 -5.45
N ASN A 233 14.04 19.96 -4.94
CA ASN A 233 15.37 20.18 -5.53
C ASN A 233 15.42 19.69 -6.99
N THR A 234 14.90 18.49 -7.25
CA THR A 234 14.94 17.85 -8.57
C THR A 234 14.19 18.70 -9.61
N ASP A 235 12.95 19.09 -9.30
CA ASP A 235 12.11 19.91 -10.20
C ASP A 235 12.71 21.31 -10.40
N MET A 236 13.38 21.86 -9.37
CA MET A 236 14.06 23.15 -9.46
C MET A 236 15.32 23.05 -10.31
N VAL A 237 16.12 22.00 -10.17
CA VAL A 237 17.32 21.74 -10.99
C VAL A 237 16.92 21.54 -12.45
N GLU A 238 15.83 20.83 -12.72
CA GLU A 238 15.31 20.64 -14.07
C GLU A 238 14.92 21.98 -14.71
N LYS A 239 14.11 22.80 -14.03
CA LYS A 239 13.77 24.16 -14.51
C LYS A 239 14.96 25.10 -14.63
N LEU A 240 15.92 25.02 -13.71
CA LEU A 240 17.17 25.79 -13.79
C LEU A 240 18.00 25.37 -14.99
N SER A 241 18.05 24.08 -15.30
CA SER A 241 18.78 23.57 -16.47
C SER A 241 18.16 24.04 -17.79
N GLU A 242 16.84 24.17 -17.86
CA GLU A 242 16.14 24.75 -19.02
C GLU A 242 16.41 26.25 -19.18
N THR A 243 16.59 26.97 -18.07
CA THR A 243 16.76 28.43 -18.08
C THR A 243 18.23 28.86 -18.17
N VAL A 244 19.14 28.02 -17.69
CA VAL A 244 20.56 28.35 -17.53
C VAL A 244 21.43 27.22 -18.05
N THR A 245 21.83 27.34 -19.32
CA THR A 245 22.86 26.46 -19.90
C THR A 245 24.24 26.92 -19.45
N PRO A 246 25.08 26.02 -18.88
CA PRO A 246 26.45 26.38 -18.51
C PRO A 246 27.27 26.76 -19.75
N THR A 247 28.09 27.80 -19.63
CA THR A 247 28.96 28.29 -20.72
C THR A 247 30.03 27.28 -21.14
N HIS A 248 30.37 26.34 -20.24
CA HIS A 248 31.25 25.22 -20.52
C HIS A 248 30.78 24.00 -19.74
N ASN A 249 30.56 22.89 -20.43
CA ASN A 249 30.20 21.61 -19.83
C ASN A 249 31.38 20.62 -19.94
N PRO A 250 32.09 20.27 -18.84
CA PRO A 250 33.23 19.36 -18.89
C PRO A 250 32.93 17.94 -19.41
N MET A 251 31.66 17.55 -19.48
CA MET A 251 31.25 16.23 -19.99
C MET A 251 31.05 16.21 -21.51
N GLU A 252 30.84 17.37 -22.13
CA GLU A 252 30.51 17.49 -23.56
C GLU A 252 31.54 18.32 -24.33
N ASP A 253 32.13 19.32 -23.68
CA ASP A 253 33.09 20.23 -24.29
C ASP A 253 34.52 19.83 -23.98
N GLU A 254 35.38 19.86 -25.00
CA GLU A 254 36.82 19.74 -24.82
C GLU A 254 37.46 21.02 -24.25
N PRO A 255 38.59 20.91 -23.52
CA PRO A 255 39.36 22.06 -23.09
C PRO A 255 39.95 22.84 -24.28
N LEU A 256 40.15 24.15 -24.10
CA LEU A 256 40.76 24.99 -25.15
C LEU A 256 42.23 24.59 -25.38
N GLU A 257 42.60 24.37 -26.64
CA GLU A 257 43.95 23.95 -27.05
C GLU A 257 45.14 24.79 -26.52
N PRO A 258 45.04 26.12 -26.34
CA PRO A 258 46.14 26.92 -25.78
C PRO A 258 46.61 26.43 -24.41
N PHE A 259 45.73 25.79 -23.63
CA PHE A 259 46.07 25.27 -22.31
C PHE A 259 46.86 23.95 -22.33
N ASN A 260 46.89 23.26 -23.48
CA ASN A 260 47.69 22.04 -23.68
C ASN A 260 49.17 22.34 -23.95
N HIS A 261 49.51 23.60 -24.23
CA HIS A 261 50.86 24.04 -24.62
C HIS A 261 51.66 24.65 -23.45
N TYR A 262 51.15 24.59 -22.22
CA TYR A 262 51.91 25.07 -21.06
C TYR A 262 53.08 24.14 -20.72
N ASN A 263 54.18 24.73 -20.23
CA ASN A 263 55.37 24.01 -19.75
C ASN A 263 55.05 22.95 -18.67
N ARG A 264 53.92 23.09 -17.99
CA ARG A 264 53.37 22.10 -17.07
C ARG A 264 51.99 21.71 -17.57
N GLU A 265 51.82 20.44 -17.90
CA GLU A 265 50.53 19.88 -18.29
C GLU A 265 49.53 20.04 -17.13
N LEU A 266 48.36 20.61 -17.44
CA LEU A 266 47.29 20.79 -16.48
C LEU A 266 46.54 19.47 -16.31
N PHE A 267 46.14 19.19 -15.06
CA PHE A 267 45.19 18.09 -14.87
C PHE A 267 43.88 18.40 -15.62
N PRO A 268 43.15 17.39 -16.13
CA PRO A 268 41.93 17.60 -16.90
C PRO A 268 40.94 18.58 -16.24
N VAL A 269 40.73 18.42 -14.92
CA VAL A 269 39.85 19.30 -14.11
C VAL A 269 40.33 20.76 -14.10
N GLN A 270 41.65 20.99 -14.12
CA GLN A 270 42.24 22.33 -14.17
C GLN A 270 42.11 22.94 -15.57
N SER A 271 42.23 22.12 -16.62
CA SER A 271 42.08 22.56 -18.02
C SER A 271 40.64 22.95 -18.35
N HIS A 272 39.65 22.17 -17.91
CA HIS A 272 38.23 22.52 -18.04
C HIS A 272 37.87 23.75 -17.21
N ALA A 273 38.37 23.87 -15.98
CA ALA A 273 38.13 25.05 -15.15
C ALA A 273 38.73 26.33 -15.77
N ALA A 274 39.96 26.26 -16.29
CA ALA A 274 40.59 27.38 -16.99
C ALA A 274 39.82 27.76 -18.26
N THR A 275 39.33 26.76 -19.01
CA THR A 275 38.48 26.96 -20.19
C THR A 275 37.16 27.64 -19.85
N ALA A 276 36.49 27.20 -18.79
CA ALA A 276 35.26 27.84 -18.31
C ALA A 276 35.50 29.30 -17.92
N VAL A 277 36.59 29.58 -17.18
CA VAL A 277 36.96 30.93 -16.75
C VAL A 277 37.29 31.81 -17.96
N ALA A 278 38.07 31.33 -18.91
CA ALA A 278 38.44 32.09 -20.11
C ALA A 278 37.22 32.40 -20.99
N LYS A 279 36.34 31.42 -21.22
CA LYS A 279 35.07 31.62 -21.95
C LYS A 279 34.22 32.68 -21.23
N ARG A 280 34.13 32.61 -19.89
CA ARG A 280 33.30 33.54 -19.11
C ARG A 280 33.89 34.95 -19.01
N LEU A 281 35.21 35.09 -18.94
CA LEU A 281 35.90 36.38 -18.94
C LEU A 281 35.79 37.15 -20.27
N ARG A 282 35.47 36.45 -21.37
CA ARG A 282 35.14 37.12 -22.65
C ARG A 282 33.82 37.86 -22.61
N GLU A 283 32.87 37.38 -21.79
CA GLU A 283 31.51 37.93 -21.69
C GLU A 283 31.36 38.84 -20.45
N GLN A 284 32.07 38.53 -19.36
CA GLN A 284 31.94 39.19 -18.07
C GLN A 284 33.30 39.66 -17.54
N LYS A 285 33.33 40.81 -16.88
CA LYS A 285 34.58 41.43 -16.40
C LYS A 285 35.19 40.76 -15.15
N ALA A 286 34.44 39.89 -14.49
CA ALA A 286 34.88 39.22 -13.27
C ALA A 286 34.24 37.84 -13.17
N VAL A 287 35.00 36.87 -12.65
CA VAL A 287 34.56 35.49 -12.43
C VAL A 287 35.01 35.09 -11.03
N ILE A 288 34.12 34.43 -10.27
CA ILE A 288 34.46 33.84 -8.98
C ILE A 288 34.83 32.38 -9.21
N LEU A 289 36.05 32.01 -8.83
CA LEU A 289 36.52 30.63 -8.86
C LEU A 289 36.48 30.06 -7.43
N GLN A 290 35.58 29.11 -7.20
CA GLN A 290 35.53 28.34 -5.95
C GLN A 290 36.14 26.97 -6.17
N GLY A 291 37.08 26.56 -5.31
CA GLY A 291 37.67 25.23 -5.35
C GLY A 291 38.26 24.87 -3.99
N GLU A 292 38.23 23.57 -3.65
CA GLU A 292 38.78 23.07 -2.41
C GLU A 292 40.29 23.33 -2.32
N MET A 293 40.78 23.69 -1.13
CA MET A 293 42.21 23.91 -0.90
C MET A 293 43.01 22.65 -1.29
N SER A 294 44.18 22.82 -1.92
CA SER A 294 45.03 21.76 -2.50
C SER A 294 44.68 21.29 -3.93
N THR A 295 43.60 21.76 -4.57
CA THR A 295 43.28 21.42 -5.98
C THR A 295 44.01 22.28 -7.03
N GLY A 296 44.99 23.09 -6.62
CA GLY A 296 45.77 23.95 -7.52
C GLY A 296 45.10 25.28 -7.89
N SER A 297 44.27 25.85 -7.02
CA SER A 297 43.59 27.14 -7.23
C SER A 297 44.55 28.29 -7.57
N ALA A 298 45.78 28.27 -7.05
CA ALA A 298 46.84 29.22 -7.41
C ALA A 298 47.27 29.09 -8.88
N ALA A 299 47.46 27.86 -9.37
CA ALA A 299 47.82 27.60 -10.77
C ALA A 299 46.69 28.05 -11.73
N ARG A 300 45.43 27.81 -11.35
CA ARG A 300 44.25 28.27 -12.11
C ARG A 300 44.15 29.79 -12.23
N CYS A 301 44.51 30.53 -11.18
CA CYS A 301 44.51 32.00 -11.21
C CYS A 301 45.59 32.57 -12.15
N THR A 302 46.81 32.00 -12.13
CA THR A 302 47.94 32.45 -12.98
C THR A 302 47.67 32.26 -14.48
N ILE A 303 46.80 31.33 -14.85
CA ILE A 303 46.43 31.01 -16.25
C ILE A 303 45.46 32.04 -16.86
N SER A 304 44.81 32.87 -16.03
CA SER A 304 43.80 33.84 -16.48
C SER A 304 44.33 35.27 -16.73
N GLN A 305 45.63 35.51 -16.51
CA GLN A 305 46.32 36.76 -16.88
C GLN A 305 46.95 36.64 -18.26
#